data_AF-A0A3C0I552-F1
#
_entry.id   AF-A0A3C0I552-F1
#
_cell.length_a   1.000
_cell.length_b   1.000
_cell.length_c   1.000
_cell.angle_alpha   90.00
_cell.angle_beta   90.00
_cell.angle_gamma   90.00
#
_symmetry.space_group_name_H-M   'P 1'
#
loop_
_entity.id
_entity.type
_entity.pdbx_description
1 polymer ?
#
loop_
_entity_poly.entity_id
_entity_poly.type
_entity_poly.pdbx_seq_one_letter_code
_entity_poly.pdbx_strand_id
1 'polypeptide(L)'
;MLKIVFSALSIVILVVMGSGCAGMLPSVKQTTKSPWKTFGDAKRAFDKIVPQHTSRDDLKRLGFDPFQVPNVKLITYLELIERFLPNQSIRVEDLDPGVQACLKTREHCQGFEITPRLLHSQRYGNVFLDLFNFRRKKITTGWKFEALIVLKNGLVVHKIWGGEPNVSEFEDKKNPLGPLQNIDNVLPPIKIF
;
A
#
# COMPACT_ATOMS: atom_id res chain seq x y z
N MET A 1 -24.69 52.78 29.49
CA MET A 1 -24.74 52.41 28.06
C MET A 1 -23.42 51.83 27.55
N LEU A 2 -22.25 52.43 27.85
CA LEU A 2 -20.95 51.94 27.37
C LEU A 2 -20.61 50.48 27.77
N LYS A 3 -20.95 50.03 28.99
CA LYS A 3 -20.73 48.65 29.45
C LYS A 3 -21.54 47.58 28.69
N ILE A 4 -22.74 47.93 28.23
CA ILE A 4 -23.62 46.99 27.49
C ILE A 4 -23.07 46.77 26.08
N VAL A 5 -22.52 47.83 25.46
CA VAL A 5 -21.87 47.77 24.14
C VAL A 5 -20.59 46.92 24.19
N PHE A 6 -19.75 47.08 25.23
CA PHE A 6 -18.55 46.23 25.41
C PHE A 6 -18.89 44.75 25.66
N SER A 7 -19.94 44.47 26.43
CA SER A 7 -20.39 43.09 26.68
C SER A 7 -20.96 42.44 25.42
N ALA A 8 -21.76 43.16 24.63
CA ALA A 8 -22.27 42.68 23.36
C ALA A 8 -21.14 42.42 22.33
N LEU A 9 -20.14 43.29 22.27
CA LEU A 9 -18.97 43.12 21.39
C LEU A 9 -18.16 41.86 21.76
N SER A 10 -18.00 41.59 23.06
CA SER A 10 -17.29 40.40 23.54
C SER A 10 -18.02 39.09 23.25
N ILE A 11 -19.36 39.09 23.27
CA ILE A 11 -20.18 37.92 22.91
C ILE A 11 -20.10 37.66 21.40
N VAL A 12 -20.14 38.70 20.57
CA VAL A 12 -20.03 38.56 19.11
C VAL A 12 -18.65 38.03 18.71
N ILE A 13 -17.57 38.50 19.34
CA ILE A 13 -16.20 37.99 19.09
C ILE A 13 -16.09 36.50 19.47
N LEU A 14 -16.71 36.08 20.58
CA LEU A 14 -16.69 34.68 21.01
C LEU A 14 -17.46 33.75 20.04
N VAL A 15 -18.57 34.23 19.48
CA VAL A 15 -19.39 33.47 18.50
C VAL A 15 -18.67 33.37 17.15
N VAL A 16 -17.99 34.43 16.69
CA VAL A 16 -17.22 34.43 15.43
C VAL A 16 -15.96 33.56 15.53
N MET A 17 -15.34 33.45 16.72
CA MET A 17 -14.22 32.52 16.95
C MET A 17 -14.65 31.04 17.03
N GLY A 18 -15.91 30.75 17.36
CA GLY A 18 -16.43 29.37 17.47
C GLY A 18 -16.70 28.66 16.13
N SER A 19 -16.85 29.40 15.02
CA SER A 19 -17.16 28.84 13.70
C SER A 19 -15.96 28.32 12.90
N GLY A 20 -14.74 28.36 13.46
CA GLY A 20 -13.50 28.12 12.70
C GLY A 20 -13.00 26.67 12.59
N CYS A 21 -13.50 25.70 13.37
CA CYS A 21 -12.80 24.41 13.54
C CYS A 21 -13.51 23.17 12.95
N ALA A 22 -14.54 23.34 12.12
CA ALA A 22 -15.29 22.19 11.60
C ALA A 22 -14.62 21.44 10.42
N GLY A 23 -13.56 22.00 9.82
CA GLY A 23 -13.05 21.52 8.51
C GLY A 23 -11.64 20.92 8.48
N MET A 24 -10.88 20.87 9.58
CA MET A 24 -9.44 20.61 9.51
C MET A 24 -9.05 19.21 10.01
N LEU A 25 -9.69 18.17 9.47
CA LEU A 25 -9.22 16.80 9.69
C LEU A 25 -8.12 16.44 8.67
N PRO A 26 -7.03 15.79 9.11
CA PRO A 26 -5.98 15.37 8.19
C PRO A 26 -6.48 14.41 7.10
N SER A 27 -6.03 14.64 5.87
CA SER A 27 -6.15 13.72 4.75
C SER A 27 -4.76 13.24 4.34
N VAL A 28 -4.63 11.95 4.03
CA VAL A 28 -3.36 11.34 3.60
C VAL A 28 -3.57 10.63 2.27
N LYS A 29 -2.87 11.09 1.23
CA LYS A 29 -2.82 10.40 -0.06
C LYS A 29 -1.51 9.62 -0.13
N GLN A 30 -1.60 8.30 -0.24
CA GLN A 30 -0.47 7.40 -0.43
C GLN A 30 -0.45 6.94 -1.88
N THR A 31 0.52 7.41 -2.65
CA THR A 31 0.75 6.95 -4.02
C THR A 31 2.12 6.30 -4.11
N THR A 32 2.19 5.09 -4.64
CA THR A 32 3.47 4.57 -5.14
C THR A 32 3.74 5.20 -6.50
N LYS A 33 4.96 5.64 -6.76
CA LYS A 33 5.36 6.02 -8.13
C LYS A 33 5.22 4.77 -9.01
N SER A 34 4.39 4.86 -10.03
CA SER A 34 4.10 3.77 -10.96
C SER A 34 3.80 4.35 -12.34
N PRO A 35 4.13 3.64 -13.45
CA PRO A 35 3.72 4.03 -14.79
C PRO A 35 2.19 4.04 -14.99
N TRP A 36 1.45 3.31 -14.15
CA TRP A 36 0.02 3.09 -14.28
C TRP A 36 -0.78 3.97 -13.32
N LYS A 37 -1.86 4.60 -13.82
CA LYS A 37 -2.74 5.47 -13.03
C LYS A 37 -3.90 4.71 -12.40
N THR A 38 -4.36 3.66 -13.08
CA THR A 38 -5.47 2.81 -12.63
C THR A 38 -5.06 1.34 -12.60
N PHE A 39 -5.80 0.56 -11.80
CA PHE A 39 -5.70 -0.89 -11.80
C PHE A 39 -5.84 -1.48 -13.22
N GLY A 40 -6.79 -0.95 -14.00
CA GLY A 40 -7.03 -1.38 -15.37
C GLY A 40 -5.84 -1.10 -16.30
N ASP A 41 -5.13 0.01 -16.13
CA ASP A 41 -3.93 0.32 -16.92
C ASP A 41 -2.82 -0.70 -16.65
N ALA A 42 -2.58 -1.01 -15.37
CA ALA A 42 -1.60 -2.01 -14.96
C ALA A 42 -1.95 -3.39 -15.52
N LYS A 43 -3.22 -3.79 -15.40
CA LYS A 43 -3.71 -5.05 -15.97
C LYS A 43 -3.54 -5.10 -17.49
N ARG A 44 -3.90 -4.05 -18.22
CA ARG A 44 -3.74 -4.02 -19.69
C ARG A 44 -2.27 -4.09 -20.13
N ALA A 45 -1.36 -3.49 -19.38
CA ALA A 45 0.07 -3.64 -19.65
C ALA A 45 0.55 -5.07 -19.35
N PHE A 46 0.08 -5.64 -18.24
CA PHE A 46 0.42 -7.00 -17.84
C PHE A 46 -0.13 -8.04 -18.82
N ASP A 47 -1.34 -7.84 -19.35
CA ASP A 47 -1.97 -8.75 -20.32
C ASP A 47 -1.18 -8.89 -21.62
N LYS A 48 -0.34 -7.89 -21.97
CA LYS A 48 0.55 -7.94 -23.15
C LYS A 48 1.74 -8.91 -23.00
N ILE A 49 2.03 -9.34 -21.77
CA ILE A 49 3.13 -10.27 -21.49
C ILE A 49 2.67 -11.68 -21.88
N VAL A 50 3.39 -12.31 -22.80
CA VAL A 50 3.12 -13.68 -23.24
C VAL A 50 4.28 -14.58 -22.79
N PRO A 51 4.02 -15.58 -21.93
CA PRO A 51 5.04 -16.55 -21.54
C PRO A 51 5.70 -17.19 -22.77
N GLN A 52 6.99 -17.49 -22.66
CA GLN A 52 7.87 -18.03 -23.69
C GLN A 52 8.15 -17.11 -24.89
N HIS A 53 7.50 -15.94 -24.98
CA HIS A 53 7.71 -14.98 -26.07
C HIS A 53 8.25 -13.63 -25.59
N THR A 54 7.78 -13.16 -24.43
CA THR A 54 8.20 -11.85 -23.89
C THR A 54 9.58 -11.94 -23.24
N SER A 55 10.49 -11.09 -23.69
CA SER A 55 11.85 -10.96 -23.13
C SER A 55 11.92 -9.91 -22.01
N ARG A 56 13.04 -9.87 -21.29
CA ARG A 56 13.33 -8.82 -20.31
C ARG A 56 13.31 -7.42 -20.92
N ASP A 57 13.76 -7.25 -22.17
CA ASP A 57 13.73 -5.97 -22.86
C ASP A 57 12.30 -5.55 -23.23
N ASP A 58 11.42 -6.50 -23.55
CA ASP A 58 9.99 -6.23 -23.70
C ASP A 58 9.36 -5.78 -22.40
N LEU A 59 9.67 -6.44 -21.27
CA LEU A 59 9.18 -6.04 -19.96
C LEU A 59 9.60 -4.62 -19.60
N LYS A 60 10.84 -4.24 -19.95
CA LYS A 60 11.33 -2.87 -19.78
C LYS A 60 10.51 -1.87 -20.60
N ARG A 61 10.22 -2.17 -21.88
CA ARG A 61 9.32 -1.34 -22.71
C ARG A 61 7.91 -1.23 -22.14
N LEU A 62 7.43 -2.26 -21.47
CA LEU A 62 6.11 -2.30 -20.84
C LEU A 62 6.06 -1.65 -19.45
N GLY A 63 7.21 -1.27 -18.88
CA GLY A 63 7.31 -0.62 -17.57
C GLY A 63 7.44 -1.57 -16.37
N PHE A 64 7.89 -2.82 -16.59
CA PHE A 64 8.08 -3.84 -15.55
C PHE A 64 9.57 -4.08 -15.19
N ASP A 65 10.45 -3.12 -15.43
CA ASP A 65 11.89 -3.26 -15.14
C ASP A 65 12.24 -2.77 -13.72
N PRO A 66 12.77 -3.64 -12.82
CA PRO A 66 13.17 -3.26 -11.46
C PRO A 66 14.24 -2.18 -11.39
N PHE A 67 15.04 -2.02 -12.44
CA PHE A 67 16.15 -1.05 -12.45
C PHE A 67 15.72 0.34 -12.94
N GLN A 68 14.52 0.46 -13.52
CA GLN A 68 14.04 1.71 -14.11
C GLN A 68 12.72 2.17 -13.51
N VAL A 69 11.91 1.24 -13.04
CA VAL A 69 10.57 1.51 -12.53
C VAL A 69 10.53 1.28 -11.02
N PRO A 70 10.18 2.30 -10.22
CA PRO A 70 10.08 2.14 -8.78
C PRO A 70 8.94 1.18 -8.41
N ASN A 71 9.06 0.53 -7.25
CA ASN A 71 8.10 -0.45 -6.74
C ASN A 71 7.97 -1.72 -7.62
N VAL A 72 9.02 -2.02 -8.39
CA VAL A 72 9.26 -3.31 -9.00
C VAL A 72 10.47 -3.92 -8.27
N LYS A 73 10.23 -5.03 -7.57
CA LYS A 73 11.24 -5.75 -6.80
C LYS A 73 11.82 -6.88 -7.64
N LEU A 74 13.14 -6.95 -7.72
CA LEU A 74 13.84 -8.13 -8.22
C LEU A 74 13.85 -9.20 -7.12
N ILE A 75 13.35 -10.38 -7.46
CA ILE A 75 13.23 -11.55 -6.61
C ILE A 75 14.23 -12.62 -7.08
N THR A 76 14.92 -13.23 -6.13
CA THR A 76 15.87 -14.32 -6.38
C THR A 76 15.19 -15.68 -6.49
N TYR A 77 15.91 -16.70 -6.97
CA TYR A 77 15.38 -18.06 -7.03
C TYR A 77 15.00 -18.62 -5.65
N LEU A 78 15.66 -18.19 -4.56
CA LEU A 78 15.35 -18.62 -3.19
C LEU A 78 13.99 -18.09 -2.73
N GLU A 79 13.74 -16.80 -2.94
CA GLU A 79 12.44 -16.20 -2.63
C GLU A 79 11.32 -16.77 -3.53
N LEU A 80 11.62 -17.14 -4.78
CA LEU A 80 10.68 -17.87 -5.62
C LEU A 80 10.37 -19.25 -5.06
N ILE A 81 11.35 -19.98 -4.54
CA ILE A 81 11.15 -21.27 -3.86
C ILE A 81 10.21 -21.09 -2.67
N GLU A 82 10.45 -20.12 -1.80
CA GLU A 82 9.58 -19.86 -0.63
C GLU A 82 8.14 -19.56 -1.03
N ARG A 83 7.93 -18.90 -2.18
CA ARG A 83 6.61 -18.51 -2.66
C ARG A 83 5.85 -19.63 -3.36
N PHE A 84 6.55 -20.45 -4.15
CA PHE A 84 5.93 -21.56 -4.90
C PHE A 84 5.89 -22.87 -4.10
N LEU A 85 6.75 -23.02 -3.10
CA LEU A 85 6.82 -24.19 -2.21
C LEU A 85 6.65 -23.74 -0.74
N PRO A 86 5.48 -23.20 -0.35
CA PRO A 86 5.26 -22.67 1.00
C PRO A 86 5.27 -23.75 2.09
N ASN A 87 5.17 -25.03 1.71
CA ASN A 87 5.23 -26.17 2.61
C ASN A 87 5.83 -27.39 1.90
N GLN A 88 6.15 -28.43 2.67
CA GLN A 88 6.79 -29.66 2.16
C GLN A 88 5.86 -30.59 1.38
N SER A 89 4.55 -30.32 1.35
CA SER A 89 3.57 -31.14 0.63
C SER A 89 3.53 -30.83 -0.87
N ILE A 90 3.96 -29.63 -1.28
CA ILE A 90 4.05 -29.23 -2.69
C ILE A 90 5.46 -29.53 -3.18
N ARG A 91 5.55 -30.24 -4.30
CA ARG A 91 6.83 -30.56 -4.93
C ARG A 91 7.06 -29.69 -6.15
N VAL A 92 8.32 -29.56 -6.56
CA VAL A 92 8.66 -28.84 -7.81
C VAL A 92 7.93 -29.44 -9.00
N GLU A 93 7.74 -30.77 -9.01
CA GLU A 93 7.05 -31.49 -10.08
C GLU A 93 5.58 -31.09 -10.26
N ASP A 94 4.94 -30.54 -9.22
CA ASP A 94 3.54 -30.11 -9.23
C ASP A 94 3.35 -28.68 -9.78
N LEU A 95 4.44 -27.95 -10.03
CA LEU A 95 4.40 -26.56 -10.50
C LEU A 95 4.23 -26.47 -12.02
N ASP A 96 3.91 -25.27 -12.52
CA ASP A 96 3.91 -25.00 -13.96
C ASP A 96 5.29 -25.31 -14.59
N PRO A 97 5.36 -25.98 -15.76
CA PRO A 97 6.61 -26.41 -16.36
C PRO A 97 7.64 -25.28 -16.55
N GLY A 98 7.19 -24.05 -16.81
CA GLY A 98 8.05 -22.88 -16.92
C GLY A 98 8.73 -22.53 -15.60
N VAL A 99 8.00 -22.59 -14.49
CA VAL A 99 8.53 -22.38 -13.13
C VAL A 99 9.51 -23.50 -12.76
N GLN A 100 9.17 -24.76 -13.04
CA GLN A 100 10.08 -25.89 -12.80
C GLN A 100 11.42 -25.69 -13.51
N ALA A 101 11.36 -25.33 -14.79
CA ALA A 101 12.52 -25.09 -15.63
C ALA A 101 13.35 -23.90 -15.14
N CYS A 102 12.71 -22.87 -14.58
CA CYS A 102 13.37 -21.73 -13.96
C CYS A 102 14.13 -22.17 -12.72
N LEU A 103 13.45 -22.76 -11.72
CA LEU A 103 14.05 -23.11 -10.44
C LEU A 103 15.27 -24.05 -10.58
N LYS A 104 15.24 -24.96 -11.57
CA LYS A 104 16.37 -25.84 -11.91
C LYS A 104 17.65 -25.07 -12.34
N THR A 105 17.52 -23.86 -12.88
CA THR A 105 18.65 -23.03 -13.37
C THR A 105 19.23 -22.04 -12.37
N ARG A 106 18.70 -22.01 -11.13
CA ARG A 106 19.22 -21.23 -9.98
C ARG A 106 19.48 -19.75 -10.32
N GLU A 107 20.75 -19.33 -10.44
CA GLU A 107 21.16 -17.94 -10.70
C GLU A 107 20.52 -17.31 -11.94
N HIS A 108 20.15 -18.13 -12.93
CA HIS A 108 19.49 -17.66 -14.14
C HIS A 108 17.95 -17.59 -14.03
N CYS A 109 17.42 -17.88 -12.85
CA CYS A 109 16.01 -17.77 -12.50
C CYS A 109 15.77 -16.53 -11.65
N GLN A 110 14.96 -15.62 -12.18
CA GLN A 110 14.67 -14.34 -11.56
C GLN A 110 13.18 -14.09 -11.57
N GLY A 111 12.67 -13.44 -10.53
CA GLY A 111 11.29 -12.97 -10.46
C GLY A 111 11.24 -11.45 -10.46
N PHE A 112 10.26 -10.85 -11.12
CA PHE A 112 9.91 -9.44 -10.92
C PHE A 112 8.57 -9.39 -10.19
N GLU A 113 8.57 -8.81 -8.99
CA GLU A 113 7.37 -8.54 -8.21
C GLU A 113 6.98 -7.08 -8.33
N ILE A 114 5.72 -6.83 -8.69
CA ILE A 114 5.20 -5.52 -9.04
C ILE A 114 4.02 -5.24 -8.12
N THR A 115 4.15 -4.23 -7.26
CA THR A 115 3.15 -3.92 -6.23
C THR A 115 2.70 -2.45 -6.24
N PRO A 116 2.28 -1.88 -7.38
CA PRO A 116 1.80 -0.52 -7.43
C PRO A 116 0.46 -0.39 -6.72
N ARG A 117 0.30 0.71 -5.99
CA ARG A 117 -0.93 1.06 -5.28
C ARG A 117 -1.15 2.56 -5.27
N LEU A 118 -2.42 2.93 -5.37
CA LEU A 118 -2.89 4.29 -5.17
C LEU A 118 -3.99 4.25 -4.12
N LEU A 119 -3.69 4.75 -2.93
CA LEU A 119 -4.62 4.79 -1.81
C LEU A 119 -4.83 6.23 -1.37
N HIS A 120 -6.09 6.58 -1.14
CA HIS A 120 -6.50 7.86 -0.60
C HIS A 120 -7.21 7.61 0.71
N SER A 121 -6.73 8.23 1.78
CA SER A 121 -7.24 8.02 3.12
C SER A 121 -7.65 9.35 3.73
N GLN A 122 -8.90 9.42 4.18
CA GLN A 122 -9.47 10.63 4.77
C GLN A 122 -10.01 10.33 6.16
N ARG A 123 -9.68 11.18 7.13
CA ARG A 123 -10.26 11.13 8.46
C ARG A 123 -11.55 11.93 8.51
N TYR A 124 -12.51 11.46 9.28
CA TYR A 124 -13.80 12.11 9.46
C TYR A 124 -14.31 11.94 10.89
N GLY A 125 -15.30 12.74 11.29
CA GLY A 125 -15.90 12.68 12.62
C GLY A 125 -15.51 13.84 13.53
N ASN A 126 -15.45 13.58 14.84
CA ASN A 126 -15.24 14.62 15.83
C ASN A 126 -13.74 14.97 15.97
N VAL A 127 -13.39 16.23 15.71
CA VAL A 127 -12.02 16.75 15.75
C VAL A 127 -11.39 16.63 17.14
N PHE A 128 -12.14 16.94 18.20
CA PHE A 128 -11.63 16.83 19.58
C PHE A 128 -11.31 15.38 19.95
N LEU A 129 -12.17 14.43 19.58
CA LEU A 129 -11.94 13.01 19.85
C LEU A 129 -10.73 12.47 19.06
N ASP A 130 -10.48 12.94 17.84
CA ASP A 130 -9.28 12.54 17.07
C ASP A 130 -8.01 13.19 17.63
N LEU A 131 -8.05 14.49 17.96
CA LEU A 131 -6.90 15.24 18.50
C LEU A 131 -6.41 14.67 19.83
N PHE A 132 -7.34 14.39 20.76
CA PHE A 132 -7.03 13.75 22.04
C PHE A 132 -6.99 12.21 21.95
N ASN A 133 -6.97 11.65 20.74
CA ASN A 133 -6.85 10.22 20.46
C ASN A 133 -7.94 9.32 21.08
N PHE A 134 -9.06 9.86 21.59
CA PHE A 134 -10.14 9.05 22.16
C PHE A 134 -10.87 8.20 21.10
N ARG A 135 -11.03 8.72 19.89
CA ARG A 135 -11.63 7.98 18.77
C ARG A 135 -11.16 8.55 17.45
N ARG A 136 -10.75 7.67 16.53
CA ARG A 136 -10.33 8.04 15.18
C ARG A 136 -11.10 7.23 14.16
N LYS A 137 -11.76 7.92 13.23
CA LYS A 137 -12.42 7.29 12.09
C LYS A 137 -11.72 7.67 10.80
N LYS A 138 -11.57 6.69 9.91
CA LYS A 138 -10.85 6.84 8.65
C LYS A 138 -11.55 6.03 7.57
N ILE A 139 -11.68 6.61 6.39
CA ILE A 139 -12.07 5.89 5.17
C ILE A 139 -10.86 5.84 4.24
N THR A 140 -10.56 4.67 3.70
CA THR A 140 -9.49 4.47 2.71
C THR A 140 -10.09 3.94 1.43
N THR A 141 -9.86 4.63 0.33
CA THR A 141 -10.32 4.26 -1.01
C THR A 141 -9.16 4.15 -1.97
N GLY A 142 -9.24 3.29 -2.99
CA GLY A 142 -8.19 3.22 -4.00
C GLY A 142 -8.08 1.89 -4.70
N TRP A 143 -6.87 1.52 -5.11
CA TRP A 143 -6.57 0.24 -5.74
C TRP A 143 -5.15 -0.24 -5.39
N LYS A 144 -4.95 -1.55 -5.43
CA LYS A 144 -3.66 -2.23 -5.30
C LYS A 144 -3.54 -3.26 -6.41
N PHE A 145 -2.44 -3.29 -7.13
CA PHE A 145 -2.16 -4.32 -8.13
C PHE A 145 -0.93 -5.09 -7.69
N GLU A 146 -1.00 -6.42 -7.77
CA GLU A 146 0.10 -7.30 -7.40
C GLU A 146 0.37 -8.22 -8.58
N ALA A 147 1.62 -8.30 -9.02
CA ALA A 147 1.99 -9.25 -10.06
C ALA A 147 3.37 -9.83 -9.81
N LEU A 148 3.54 -11.08 -10.24
CA LEU A 148 4.79 -11.80 -10.24
C LEU A 148 5.05 -12.31 -11.65
N ILE A 149 6.19 -11.93 -12.21
CA ILE A 149 6.67 -12.40 -13.50
C ILE A 149 7.93 -13.22 -13.23
N VAL A 150 7.96 -14.46 -13.70
CA VAL A 150 9.11 -15.35 -13.54
C VAL A 150 9.86 -15.43 -14.87
N LEU A 151 11.17 -15.23 -14.81
CA LEU A 151 12.06 -15.22 -15.95
C LEU A 151 13.14 -16.29 -15.81
N LYS A 152 13.39 -17.01 -16.91
CA LYS A 152 14.52 -17.91 -17.06
C LYS A 152 15.41 -17.36 -18.17
N ASN A 153 16.69 -17.11 -17.89
CA ASN A 153 17.63 -16.52 -18.87
C ASN A 153 17.10 -15.24 -19.53
N GLY A 154 16.34 -14.42 -18.79
CA GLY A 154 15.73 -13.20 -19.33
C GLY A 154 14.50 -13.39 -20.23
N LEU A 155 13.98 -14.62 -20.37
CA LEU A 155 12.71 -14.91 -21.05
C LEU A 155 11.63 -15.18 -20.02
N VAL A 156 10.44 -14.57 -20.17
CA VAL A 156 9.30 -14.84 -19.28
C VAL A 156 8.86 -16.29 -19.46
N VAL A 157 8.82 -17.05 -18.37
CA VAL A 157 8.37 -18.45 -18.37
C VAL A 157 7.05 -18.64 -17.64
N HIS A 158 6.74 -17.76 -16.69
CA HIS A 158 5.48 -17.79 -15.95
C HIS A 158 5.09 -16.38 -15.53
N LYS A 159 3.79 -16.14 -15.38
CA LYS A 159 3.24 -14.86 -14.94
C LYS A 159 1.96 -15.10 -14.14
N ILE A 160 1.80 -14.36 -13.05
CA ILE A 160 0.58 -14.35 -12.26
C ILE A 160 0.32 -12.93 -11.75
N TRP A 161 -0.95 -12.57 -11.57
CA TRP A 161 -1.37 -11.28 -11.06
C TRP A 161 -2.57 -11.42 -10.12
N GLY A 162 -2.79 -10.40 -9.32
CA GLY A 162 -3.87 -10.27 -8.36
C GLY A 162 -3.95 -8.84 -7.83
N GLY A 163 -4.45 -8.71 -6.60
CA GLY A 163 -4.62 -7.44 -5.91
C GLY A 163 -6.09 -7.04 -5.75
N GLU A 164 -6.30 -5.76 -5.45
CA GLU A 164 -7.59 -5.17 -5.05
C GLU A 164 -7.97 -4.05 -6.04
N PRO A 165 -8.87 -4.29 -7.01
CA PRO A 165 -9.24 -3.29 -8.02
C PRO A 165 -10.03 -2.11 -7.43
N ASN A 166 -10.75 -2.34 -6.34
CA ASN A 166 -11.53 -1.34 -5.64
C ASN A 166 -11.39 -1.53 -4.13
N VAL A 167 -10.51 -0.75 -3.50
CA VAL A 167 -10.33 -0.69 -2.06
C VAL A 167 -11.35 0.28 -1.50
N SER A 168 -12.11 -0.17 -0.49
CA SER A 168 -13.00 0.67 0.31
C SER A 168 -13.03 0.14 1.75
N GLU A 169 -12.18 0.71 2.58
CA GLU A 169 -11.97 0.27 3.96
C GLU A 169 -12.42 1.35 4.95
N PHE A 170 -13.14 0.93 5.99
CA PHE A 170 -13.59 1.79 7.08
C PHE A 170 -12.92 1.36 8.39
N GLU A 171 -12.21 2.27 9.03
CA GLU A 171 -11.56 2.04 10.32
C GLU A 171 -12.18 2.95 11.38
N ASP A 172 -12.60 2.38 12.51
CA ASP A 172 -13.09 3.11 13.70
C ASP A 172 -12.32 2.63 14.94
N LYS A 173 -11.22 3.34 15.23
CA LYS A 173 -10.36 3.04 16.37
C LYS A 173 -10.83 3.81 17.59
N LYS A 174 -11.18 3.09 18.66
CA LYS A 174 -11.55 3.68 19.96
C LYS A 174 -10.41 3.46 20.95
N ASN A 175 -9.88 4.52 21.54
CA ASN A 175 -8.89 4.44 22.61
C ASN A 175 -9.50 5.10 23.85
N PRO A 176 -10.16 4.34 24.75
CA PRO A 176 -10.85 4.91 25.91
C PRO A 176 -9.91 5.69 26.84
N LEU A 177 -8.62 5.33 26.90
CA LEU A 177 -7.61 6.04 27.69
C LEU A 177 -6.99 7.24 26.95
N GLY A 178 -7.46 7.53 25.73
CA GLY A 178 -7.09 8.72 24.96
C GLY A 178 -5.57 8.87 24.77
N PRO A 179 -4.94 9.97 25.23
CA PRO A 179 -3.51 10.18 25.11
C PRO A 179 -2.66 9.17 25.91
N LEU A 180 -3.19 8.62 27.01
CA LEU A 180 -2.44 7.72 27.89
C LEU A 180 -2.29 6.31 27.32
N GLN A 181 -3.07 5.95 26.30
CA GLN A 181 -3.05 4.59 25.73
C GLN A 181 -1.81 4.27 24.88
N ASN A 182 -1.00 5.26 24.52
CA ASN A 182 0.20 5.08 23.68
C ASN A 182 1.51 5.38 24.43
N ILE A 183 1.52 5.44 25.76
CA ILE A 183 2.73 5.75 26.55
C ILE A 183 3.81 4.68 26.36
N ASP A 184 3.42 3.44 26.05
CA ASP A 184 4.34 2.31 25.79
C ASP A 184 5.26 2.53 24.58
N ASN A 185 4.88 3.37 23.60
CA ASN A 185 5.71 3.67 22.43
C ASN A 185 6.72 4.81 22.68
N VAL A 186 6.66 5.46 23.84
CA VAL A 186 7.53 6.59 24.22
C VAL A 186 8.61 6.18 25.22
N LEU A 187 8.37 5.10 25.98
CA LEU A 187 9.34 4.57 26.92
C LEU A 187 10.29 3.60 26.20
N PRO A 188 11.63 3.76 26.31
CA PRO A 188 12.55 2.75 25.82
C PRO A 188 12.26 1.42 26.52
N PRO A 189 12.44 0.27 25.84
CA PRO A 189 12.20 -1.04 26.45
C PRO A 189 13.06 -1.15 27.71
N ILE A 190 12.39 -1.34 28.85
CA ILE A 190 13.06 -1.55 30.13
C ILE A 190 13.78 -2.90 30.02
N LYS A 191 15.08 -2.86 29.74
CA LYS A 191 15.96 -4.04 29.89
C LYS A 191 16.12 -4.27 31.39
N ILE A 192 15.32 -5.19 31.92
CA ILE A 192 15.57 -5.77 33.23
C ILE A 192 16.62 -6.86 33.01
N PHE A 193 17.81 -6.64 33.56
CA PHE A 193 18.88 -7.65 33.68
C PHE A 193 18.49 -8.71 34.71
#